data_AF-A0A358M374-F1
#
_entry.id   AF-A0A358M374-F1
#
_cell.length_a   1.000
_cell.length_b   1.000
_cell.length_c   1.000
_cell.angle_alpha   90.00
_cell.angle_beta   90.00
_cell.angle_gamma   90.00
#
_symmetry.space_group_name_H-M   'P 1'
#
loop_
_entity.id
_entity.type
_entity.pdbx_description
1 polymer ?
#
loop_
_entity_poly.entity_id
_entity_poly.type
_entity_poly.pdbx_seq_one_letter_code
_entity_poly.pdbx_strand_id
1 'polypeptide(L)'
;MRARARTCRAARKAGFRELELFDRTVPAEYEANLFAAELLVSDEELLRLLNDRDKTFFGISRELYIPAELLDFKFRILKHKGYHLEAPCVAPSDFLKGELPGSFQENG
;
A
#
# COMPACT_ATOMS: atom_id res chain seq x y z
N MET A 1 11.56 -5.85 64.17
CA MET A 1 11.36 -6.80 63.06
C MET A 1 11.45 -6.02 61.75
N ARG A 2 12.57 -6.11 61.00
CA ARG A 2 12.78 -5.34 59.75
C ARG A 2 12.55 -6.26 58.54
N ALA A 3 11.52 -5.98 57.75
CA ALA A 3 11.26 -6.68 56.50
C ALA A 3 12.30 -6.25 55.45
N ARG A 4 13.08 -7.19 54.93
CA ARG A 4 13.91 -6.97 53.73
C ARG A 4 13.05 -7.24 52.51
N ALA A 5 12.63 -6.17 51.82
CA ALA A 5 12.08 -6.27 50.49
C ALA A 5 13.20 -6.76 49.54
N ARG A 6 13.01 -7.94 48.96
CA ARG A 6 13.85 -8.42 47.87
C ARG A 6 13.61 -7.49 46.69
N THR A 7 14.62 -6.70 46.32
CA THR A 7 14.61 -5.92 45.09
C THR A 7 14.46 -6.86 43.91
N CYS A 8 13.25 -6.93 43.33
CA CYS A 8 13.07 -7.46 41.99
C CYS A 8 13.86 -6.56 41.04
N ARG A 9 15.02 -7.05 40.59
CA ARG A 9 15.76 -6.46 39.49
C ARG A 9 14.88 -6.63 38.26
N ALA A 10 14.06 -5.61 37.97
CA ALA A 10 13.32 -5.56 36.72
C ALA A 10 14.37 -5.60 35.61
N ALA A 11 14.49 -6.75 34.96
CA ALA A 11 15.19 -6.87 33.70
C ALA A 11 14.50 -5.86 32.78
N ARG A 12 15.15 -4.73 32.54
CA ARG A 12 14.80 -3.79 31.48
C ARG A 12 15.04 -4.56 30.19
N LYS A 13 14.04 -5.36 29.80
CA LYS A 13 13.99 -6.02 28.50
C LYS A 13 14.23 -4.90 27.50
N ALA A 14 15.27 -5.02 26.70
CA ALA A 14 15.43 -4.28 25.47
C ALA A 14 14.36 -4.75 24.46
N GLY A 15 13.09 -4.71 24.87
CA GLY A 15 11.92 -4.96 24.05
C GLY A 15 11.14 -3.66 24.01
N PHE A 16 10.68 -3.29 22.81
CA PHE A 16 10.17 -1.98 22.41
C PHE A 16 11.19 -0.96 21.87
N ARG A 17 12.28 -1.42 21.23
CA ARG A 17 12.98 -0.60 20.21
C ARG A 17 12.54 -0.91 18.77
N GLU A 18 11.39 -1.57 18.59
CA GLU A 18 10.74 -1.70 17.28
C GLU A 18 9.75 -0.56 17.03
N LEU A 19 9.09 -0.02 18.05
CA LEU A 19 8.09 1.04 17.88
C LEU A 19 8.70 2.35 17.34
N GLU A 20 9.91 2.68 17.77
CA GLU A 20 10.66 3.88 17.32
C GLU A 20 11.24 3.73 15.90
N LEU A 21 11.31 2.51 15.34
CA LEU A 21 11.74 2.29 13.95
C LEU A 21 10.61 2.59 12.94
N PHE A 22 9.36 2.57 13.40
CA PHE A 22 8.17 2.98 12.64
C PHE A 22 7.96 4.49 12.65
N ASP A 23 8.85 5.28 13.26
CA ASP A 23 8.85 6.75 13.17
C ASP A 23 9.46 7.25 11.84
N ARG A 24 9.19 6.52 10.76
CA ARG A 24 9.02 7.13 9.45
C ARG A 24 7.52 7.30 9.36
N THR A 25 7.01 8.49 9.62
CA THR A 25 5.57 8.78 9.48
C THR A 25 5.19 8.66 8.01
N VAL A 26 5.07 7.42 7.53
CA VAL A 26 4.43 7.13 6.26
C VAL A 26 3.00 7.64 6.44
N PRO A 27 2.51 8.53 5.56
CA PRO A 27 1.17 9.09 5.74
C PRO A 27 0.16 7.93 5.86
N ALA A 28 -0.76 8.01 6.83
CA ALA A 28 -1.78 6.97 7.02
C ALA A 28 -2.53 6.66 5.71
N GLU A 29 -2.69 7.67 4.86
CA GLU A 29 -3.23 7.56 3.50
C GLU A 29 -2.42 6.62 2.60
N TYR A 30 -1.10 6.70 2.63
CA TYR A 30 -0.23 5.84 1.83
C TYR A 30 -0.34 4.38 2.28
N GLU A 31 -0.33 4.12 3.59
CA GLU A 31 -0.50 2.77 4.14
C GLU A 31 -1.89 2.22 3.84
N ALA A 32 -2.93 3.05 3.94
CA ALA A 32 -4.29 2.69 3.57
C ALA A 32 -4.41 2.34 2.09
N ASN A 33 -3.75 3.10 1.19
CA ASN A 33 -3.75 2.82 -0.24
C ASN A 33 -3.02 1.52 -0.59
N LEU A 34 -1.88 1.25 0.05
CA LEU A 34 -1.18 -0.04 -0.11
C LEU A 34 -2.06 -1.20 0.36
N PHE A 35 -2.70 -1.05 1.52
CA PHE A 35 -3.61 -2.05 2.05
C PHE A 35 -4.80 -2.28 1.11
N ALA A 36 -5.42 -1.21 0.60
CA ALA A 36 -6.53 -1.29 -0.34
C ALA A 36 -6.13 -1.95 -1.65
N ALA A 37 -4.97 -1.59 -2.22
CA ALA A 37 -4.46 -2.19 -3.45
C ALA A 37 -4.22 -3.70 -3.28
N GLU A 38 -3.63 -4.11 -2.15
CA GLU A 38 -3.39 -5.53 -1.86
C GLU A 38 -4.68 -6.31 -1.63
N LEU A 39 -5.67 -5.69 -1.00
CA LEU A 39 -6.96 -6.30 -0.70
C LEU A 39 -7.84 -6.45 -1.96
N LEU A 40 -7.87 -5.43 -2.82
CA LEU A 40 -8.77 -5.37 -3.98
C LEU A 40 -8.24 -6.11 -5.19
N VAL A 41 -6.91 -6.18 -5.37
CA VAL A 41 -6.29 -6.73 -6.58
C VAL A 41 -5.51 -7.98 -6.25
N SER A 42 -5.92 -9.11 -6.82
CA SER A 42 -5.16 -10.36 -6.74
C SER A 42 -3.87 -10.27 -7.56
N ASP A 43 -2.76 -10.74 -6.99
CA ASP A 43 -1.48 -10.84 -7.71
C ASP A 43 -1.61 -11.71 -8.96
N GLU A 44 -2.25 -12.89 -8.83
CA GLU A 44 -2.39 -13.86 -9.91
C GLU A 44 -3.22 -13.31 -11.07
N GLU A 45 -4.32 -12.63 -10.75
CA GLU A 45 -5.20 -12.03 -11.74
C GLU A 45 -4.49 -10.89 -12.48
N LEU A 46 -3.82 -10.00 -11.75
CA LEU A 46 -3.10 -8.89 -12.37
C LEU A 46 -1.96 -9.40 -13.26
N LEU A 47 -1.17 -10.37 -12.81
CA LEU A 47 -0.11 -10.96 -13.62
C LEU A 47 -0.65 -11.66 -14.88
N ARG A 48 -1.82 -12.31 -14.78
CA ARG A 48 -2.51 -12.88 -15.95
C ARG A 48 -2.92 -11.80 -16.95
N LEU A 49 -3.46 -10.68 -16.48
CA LEU A 49 -3.85 -9.55 -17.32
C LEU A 49 -2.64 -8.86 -17.98
N LEU A 50 -1.51 -8.76 -17.27
CA LEU A 50 -0.28 -8.16 -17.79
C LEU A 50 0.41 -9.00 -18.87
N ASN A 51 0.18 -10.32 -18.89
CA ASN A 51 0.72 -11.20 -19.93
C ASN A 51 -0.06 -11.09 -21.25
N ASP A 52 -1.22 -10.45 -21.25
CA ASP A 52 -2.01 -10.20 -22.45
C ASP A 52 -1.42 -9.01 -23.24
N ARG A 53 -1.03 -9.23 -24.49
CA ARG A 53 -0.32 -8.21 -25.30
C ARG A 53 -1.21 -7.04 -25.72
N ASP A 54 -2.52 -7.22 -25.71
CA ASP A 54 -3.46 -6.19 -26.15
C ASP A 54 -3.90 -5.27 -25.00
N LYS A 55 -3.49 -5.57 -23.76
CA LYS A 55 -3.91 -4.82 -22.58
C LYS A 55 -2.92 -3.72 -22.22
N THR A 56 -3.45 -2.51 -22.07
CA THR A 56 -2.71 -1.36 -21.57
C THR A 56 -2.95 -1.18 -20.07
N PHE A 57 -2.09 -0.45 -19.37
CA PHE A 57 -2.23 -0.16 -17.94
C PHE A 57 -3.63 0.38 -17.57
N PHE A 58 -4.14 1.37 -18.31
CA PHE A 58 -5.48 1.92 -18.11
C PHE A 58 -6.61 0.97 -18.53
N GLY A 59 -6.35 0.10 -19.51
CA GLY A 59 -7.28 -0.97 -19.87
C GLY A 59 -7.43 -1.99 -18.74
N ILE A 60 -6.33 -2.37 -18.10
CA ILE A 60 -6.30 -3.27 -16.95
C ILE A 60 -7.02 -2.66 -15.75
N SER A 61 -6.78 -1.38 -15.44
CA SER A 61 -7.47 -0.72 -14.32
C SER A 61 -8.98 -0.69 -14.53
N ARG A 62 -9.43 -0.48 -15.78
CA ARG A 62 -10.85 -0.53 -16.15
C ARG A 62 -11.46 -1.93 -16.02
N GLU A 63 -10.74 -2.97 -16.43
CA GLU A 63 -11.20 -4.36 -16.32
C GLU A 63 -11.30 -4.83 -14.87
N LEU A 64 -10.40 -4.35 -14.02
CA LEU A 64 -10.42 -4.59 -12.57
C LEU A 64 -11.38 -3.66 -11.81
N TYR A 65 -12.05 -2.73 -12.50
CA TYR A 65 -12.96 -1.74 -11.92
C TYR A 65 -12.34 -0.90 -10.79
N ILE A 66 -11.06 -0.52 -10.94
CA ILE A 66 -10.33 0.30 -9.96
C ILE A 66 -9.76 1.58 -10.61
N PRO A 67 -9.52 2.63 -9.81
CA PRO A 67 -8.72 3.77 -10.25
C PRO A 67 -7.31 3.34 -10.67
N ALA A 68 -6.78 3.98 -11.72
CA ALA A 68 -5.43 3.73 -12.21
C ALA A 68 -4.37 4.03 -11.14
N GLU A 69 -4.68 4.94 -10.23
CA GLU A 69 -3.86 5.29 -9.07
C GLU A 69 -3.69 4.11 -8.11
N LEU A 70 -4.76 3.36 -7.81
CA LEU A 70 -4.66 2.15 -6.99
C LEU A 70 -3.88 1.03 -7.70
N LEU A 71 -3.99 0.95 -9.03
CA LEU A 71 -3.21 0.00 -9.80
C LEU A 71 -1.69 0.30 -9.71
N ASP A 72 -1.29 1.58 -9.69
CA ASP A 72 0.11 1.96 -9.45
C ASP A 72 0.57 1.52 -8.04
N PHE A 73 -0.26 1.72 -7.00
CA PHE A 73 0.05 1.19 -5.66
C PHE A 73 0.26 -0.33 -5.68
N LYS A 74 -0.56 -1.08 -6.44
CA LYS A 74 -0.36 -2.52 -6.63
C LYS A 74 0.96 -2.84 -7.32
N PHE A 75 1.36 -2.07 -8.32
CA PHE A 75 2.65 -2.22 -9.00
C PHE A 75 3.82 -2.00 -8.04
N ARG A 76 3.73 -1.02 -7.14
CA ARG A 76 4.75 -0.80 -6.09
C ARG A 76 4.90 -2.00 -5.17
N ILE A 77 3.79 -2.63 -4.77
CA ILE A 77 3.82 -3.84 -3.94
C ILE A 77 4.48 -4.99 -4.71
N LEU A 78 4.13 -5.19 -5.98
CA LEU A 78 4.73 -6.21 -6.83
C LEU A 78 6.23 -5.95 -7.08
N LYS A 79 6.66 -4.68 -7.22
CA LYS A 79 8.09 -4.32 -7.24
C LYS A 79 8.81 -4.81 -5.98
N HIS A 80 8.22 -4.61 -4.81
CA HIS A 80 8.79 -5.10 -3.55
C HIS A 80 8.81 -6.64 -3.45
N LYS A 81 7.90 -7.34 -4.15
CA LYS A 81 7.89 -8.80 -4.27
C LYS A 81 8.89 -9.34 -5.31
N GLY A 82 9.61 -8.47 -6.03
CA GLY A 82 10.65 -8.84 -7.00
C GLY A 82 10.21 -8.80 -8.47
N TYR A 83 9.03 -8.26 -8.78
CA TYR A 83 8.59 -8.09 -10.16
C TYR A 83 9.10 -6.78 -10.78
N HIS A 84 9.49 -6.81 -12.05
CA HIS A 84 9.92 -5.64 -12.80
C HIS A 84 8.76 -5.07 -13.64
N LEU A 85 7.90 -4.27 -13.01
CA LEU A 85 6.75 -3.63 -13.65
C LEU A 85 6.95 -2.12 -13.67
N GLU A 86 6.58 -1.42 -14.74
CA GLU A 86 6.63 0.05 -14.75
C GLU A 86 5.23 0.61 -15.01
N ALA A 87 4.79 1.54 -14.15
CA ALA A 87 3.52 2.23 -14.30
C ALA A 87 3.72 3.51 -15.12
N PRO A 88 2.79 3.86 -16.04
CA PRO A 88 2.87 5.11 -16.80
C PRO A 88 2.70 6.38 -15.94
N CYS A 89 2.19 6.25 -14.72
CA CYS A 89 1.98 7.35 -13.79
C CYS A 89 2.38 6.93 -12.36
N VAL A 90 2.72 7.92 -11.55
CA VAL A 90 3.04 7.75 -10.12
C VAL A 90 1.95 8.45 -9.31
N ALA A 91 1.10 7.66 -8.65
CA ALA A 91 -0.02 8.17 -7.86
C ALA A 91 0.45 8.82 -6.54
N PRO A 92 -0.06 10.01 -6.18
CA PRO A 92 0.17 10.59 -4.87
C PRO A 92 -0.64 9.84 -3.80
N SER A 93 -0.19 9.89 -2.55
CA SER A 93 -0.88 9.22 -1.42
C SER A 93 -2.28 9.79 -1.15
N ASP A 94 -2.49 11.06 -1.46
CA ASP A 94 -3.73 11.78 -1.22
C ASP A 94 -4.62 11.88 -2.47
N PHE A 95 -4.46 10.97 -3.44
CA PHE A 95 -5.20 11.02 -4.72
C PHE A 95 -6.74 11.00 -4.56
N LEU A 96 -7.25 10.51 -3.42
CA LEU A 96 -8.68 10.52 -3.07
C LEU A 96 -9.17 11.86 -2.49
N LYS A 97 -8.29 12.81 -2.15
CA LYS A 97 -8.68 14.14 -1.63
C LYS A 97 -8.99 15.15 -2.73
N GLY A 98 -8.46 14.95 -3.93
CA GLY A 98 -8.75 15.77 -5.09
C GLY A 98 -9.97 15.27 -5.87
N GLU A 99 -10.35 15.98 -6.92
CA GLU A 99 -11.24 15.42 -7.94
C GLU A 99 -10.46 14.36 -8.72
N LEU A 100 -10.91 13.10 -8.67
CA LEU A 100 -10.34 12.04 -9.50
C LEU A 100 -10.54 12.45 -10.97
N PRO A 101 -9.47 12.61 -11.78
CA PRO A 101 -9.62 12.90 -13.19
C PRO A 101 -10.25 11.68 -13.87
N GLY A 102 -11.57 11.69 -14.01
CA GLY A 102 -12.34 10.60 -14.63
C GLY A 102 -13.56 10.14 -13.84
N SER A 103 -13.80 10.60 -12.61
CA SER A 103 -15.09 10.37 -11.95
C SER A 103 -16.13 11.36 -12.48
N PHE A 104 -16.84 10.93 -13.53
CA PHE A 104 -18.03 11.55 -14.11
C PHE A 104 -17.81 12.86 -14.91
N GLN A 105 -17.33 12.72 -16.15
CA GLN A 105 -17.85 13.56 -17.22
C GLN A 105 -18.87 12.75 -18.04
N GLU A 106 -20.07 12.54 -17.48
CA GLU A 106 -21.24 12.35 -18.33
C GLU A 106 -21.58 13.71 -18.93
N ASN A 107 -21.07 13.95 -20.14
CA ASN A 107 -21.49 15.10 -20.94
C ASN A 107 -22.93 14.86 -21.39
N GLY A 108 -23.87 15.59 -20.77
CA GLY A 108 -25.22 15.83 -21.27
C GLY A 108 -25.29 17.16 -21.99
#